data_AF-A0A1I7SFA3-F1
#
_entry.id   AF-A0A1I7SFA3-F1
#
_cell.length_a   1.000
_cell.length_b   1.000
_cell.length_c   1.000
_cell.angle_alpha   90.00
_cell.angle_beta   90.00
_cell.angle_gamma   90.00
#
_symmetry.space_group_name_H-M   'P 1'
#
loop_
_entity.id
_entity.type
_entity.pdbx_description
1 polymer ?
#
loop_
_entity_poly.entity_id
_entity_poly.type
_entity_poly.pdbx_seq_one_letter_code
_entity_poly.pdbx_strand_id
1 'polypeptide(L)'
;MPRLGTEWWIAKLVMLTNIDLVIQAYYSFLLLLSHCGNPKLKRFKDFTFFTTAFPCGMATCLLFWILYLFDPESIMPKWIRDLIPFWMNHVTHTFPLIALTVDLFFAKHVAVNFSRGSLMVLLLFWVYFLLVVYIRFSWGYWLYPIFDMIGPLPSIIFILAAGFIFWGLFYIGYKAHYLTKNSWNHLKLQ
;
A
#
# COMPACT_ATOMS: atom_id res chain seq x y z
N MET A 1 -0.29 -27.35 5.70
CA MET A 1 0.93 -27.88 5.06
C MET A 1 1.65 -26.74 4.36
N PRO A 2 2.99 -26.62 4.44
CA PRO A 2 3.72 -25.61 3.68
C PRO A 2 3.59 -25.98 2.19
N ARG A 3 2.83 -25.19 1.44
CA ARG A 3 2.52 -25.42 0.02
C ARG A 3 3.77 -25.07 -0.80
N LEU A 4 4.72 -25.99 -0.86
CA LEU A 4 6.01 -25.89 -1.55
C LEU A 4 5.92 -26.57 -2.92
N GLY A 5 5.50 -25.80 -3.93
CA GLY A 5 5.59 -26.14 -5.36
C GLY A 5 6.35 -25.06 -6.11
N THR A 6 6.89 -25.36 -7.30
CA THR A 6 7.81 -24.49 -8.08
C THR A 6 7.20 -23.18 -8.59
N GLU A 7 5.88 -23.01 -8.55
CA GLU A 7 5.12 -21.79 -8.92
C GLU A 7 5.07 -20.73 -7.79
N TRP A 8 5.72 -20.99 -6.66
CA TRP A 8 5.57 -20.27 -5.38
C TRP A 8 6.15 -18.85 -5.35
N TRP A 9 7.13 -18.54 -6.19
CA TRP A 9 7.79 -17.24 -6.18
C TRP A 9 6.88 -16.13 -6.74
N ILE A 10 6.05 -16.42 -7.74
CA ILE A 10 5.09 -15.46 -8.32
C ILE A 10 4.07 -15.05 -7.27
N ALA A 11 3.46 -16.02 -6.58
CA ALA A 11 2.51 -15.74 -5.50
C ALA A 11 3.14 -14.89 -4.39
N LYS A 12 4.42 -15.13 -4.06
CA LYS A 12 5.15 -14.28 -3.12
C LYS A 12 5.36 -12.86 -3.63
N LEU A 13 5.78 -12.68 -4.88
CA LEU A 13 5.95 -11.34 -5.46
C LEU A 13 4.64 -10.55 -5.48
N VAL A 14 3.51 -11.24 -5.62
CA VAL A 14 2.18 -10.64 -5.66
C VAL A 14 1.61 -10.34 -4.26
N MET A 15 2.25 -10.78 -3.18
CA MET A 15 1.85 -10.38 -1.83
C MET A 15 1.91 -8.85 -1.70
N LEU A 16 0.90 -8.30 -1.01
CA LEU A 16 0.71 -6.85 -0.89
C LEU A 16 1.96 -6.15 -0.36
N THR A 17 2.61 -6.73 0.65
CA THR A 17 3.86 -6.21 1.21
C THR A 17 4.98 -6.10 0.18
N ASN A 18 5.13 -7.11 -0.69
CA ASN A 18 6.19 -7.12 -1.68
C ASN A 18 5.89 -6.13 -2.82
N ILE A 19 4.63 -6.05 -3.24
CA ILE A 19 4.16 -5.02 -4.17
C ILE A 19 4.39 -3.63 -3.57
N ASP A 20 4.06 -3.42 -2.29
CA ASP A 20 4.26 -2.15 -1.61
C ASP A 20 5.74 -1.78 -1.57
N LEU A 21 6.64 -2.70 -1.22
CA LEU A 21 8.09 -2.47 -1.26
C LEU A 21 8.57 -2.04 -2.65
N VAL A 22 8.08 -2.69 -3.72
CA VAL A 22 8.39 -2.29 -5.11
C VAL A 22 7.84 -0.90 -5.41
N ILE A 23 6.62 -0.59 -4.99
CA ILE A 23 6.00 0.74 -5.13
C ILE A 23 6.82 1.80 -4.39
N GLN A 24 7.27 1.53 -3.15
CA GLN A 24 8.06 2.47 -2.36
C GLN A 24 9.44 2.71 -3.00
N ALA A 25 10.08 1.66 -3.51
CA ALA A 25 11.34 1.77 -4.26
C ALA A 25 11.16 2.60 -5.55
N TYR A 26 10.11 2.31 -6.32
CA TYR A 26 9.76 3.05 -7.53
C TYR A 26 9.45 4.52 -7.24
N TYR A 27 8.66 4.80 -6.20
CA TYR A 27 8.34 6.16 -5.77
C TYR A 27 9.60 6.92 -5.35
N SER A 28 10.49 6.29 -4.60
CA SER A 28 11.78 6.89 -4.20
C SER A 28 12.64 7.24 -5.41
N PHE A 29 12.65 6.38 -6.43
CA PHE A 29 13.32 6.67 -7.70
C PHE A 29 12.70 7.85 -8.44
N LEU A 30 11.36 7.92 -8.53
CA LEU A 30 10.66 9.08 -9.10
C LEU A 30 10.95 10.36 -8.34
N LEU A 31 11.03 10.29 -7.02
CA LEU A 31 11.40 11.40 -6.16
C LEU A 31 12.79 11.94 -6.54
N LEU A 32 13.79 11.06 -6.65
CA LEU A 32 15.13 11.44 -7.09
C LEU A 32 15.12 12.09 -8.47
N LEU A 33 14.49 11.47 -9.47
CA LEU A 33 14.43 12.02 -10.83
C LEU A 33 13.70 13.37 -10.88
N SER A 34 12.70 13.60 -10.02
CA SER A 34 11.96 14.86 -9.99
C SER A 34 12.81 16.07 -9.55
N HIS A 35 13.96 15.84 -8.90
CA HIS A 35 14.91 16.89 -8.53
C HIS A 35 15.61 17.50 -9.75
N CYS A 36 15.59 16.83 -10.91
CA CYS A 36 16.12 17.34 -12.18
C CYS A 36 15.31 18.52 -12.76
N GLY A 37 14.31 19.04 -12.05
CA GLY A 37 13.59 20.28 -12.39
C GLY A 37 12.46 20.13 -13.43
N ASN A 38 12.15 18.92 -13.91
CA ASN A 38 11.10 18.72 -14.90
C ASN A 38 9.68 18.80 -14.27
N PRO A 39 8.83 19.80 -14.64
CA PRO A 39 7.52 19.97 -14.03
C PRO A 39 6.54 18.81 -14.30
N LYS A 40 6.64 18.16 -15.46
CA LYS A 40 5.80 17.00 -15.80
C LYS A 40 6.13 15.82 -14.90
N LEU A 41 7.41 15.60 -14.64
CA LEU A 41 7.88 14.54 -13.77
C LEU A 41 7.49 14.79 -12.31
N LYS A 42 7.58 16.03 -11.84
CA LYS A 42 7.12 16.40 -10.49
C LYS A 42 5.62 16.14 -10.32
N ARG A 43 4.80 16.52 -11.31
CA ARG A 43 3.35 16.25 -11.32
C ARG A 43 3.04 14.75 -11.37
N PHE A 44 3.80 13.98 -12.16
CA PHE A 44 3.64 12.53 -12.23
C PHE A 44 4.01 11.87 -10.91
N LYS A 45 5.14 12.24 -10.30
CA LYS A 45 5.57 11.79 -8.97
C LYS A 45 4.48 12.06 -7.92
N ASP A 46 3.94 13.27 -7.88
CA ASP A 46 2.89 13.63 -6.90
C ASP A 46 1.58 12.89 -7.17
N PHE A 47 1.23 12.66 -8.43
CA PHE A 47 0.10 11.80 -8.77
C PHE A 47 0.31 10.38 -8.23
N THR A 48 1.46 9.75 -8.53
CA THR A 48 1.84 8.43 -8.01
C THR A 48 1.87 8.37 -6.49
N PHE A 49 2.34 9.44 -5.83
CA PHE A 49 2.35 9.53 -4.37
C PHE A 49 0.93 9.38 -3.81
N PHE A 50 0.00 10.24 -4.23
CA PHE A 50 -1.35 10.24 -3.66
C PHE A 50 -2.19 9.04 -4.09
N THR A 51 -2.03 8.54 -5.32
CA THR A 51 -2.89 7.46 -5.83
C THR A 51 -2.37 6.07 -5.54
N THR A 52 -1.07 5.93 -5.21
CA THR A 52 -0.42 4.62 -5.14
C THR A 52 0.46 4.52 -3.90
N ALA A 53 1.57 5.26 -3.81
CA ALA A 53 2.56 5.05 -2.75
C ALA A 53 1.99 5.28 -1.35
N PHE A 54 1.28 6.39 -1.14
CA PHE A 54 0.64 6.74 0.13
C PHE A 54 -0.42 5.71 0.53
N PRO A 55 -1.52 5.50 -0.22
CA PRO A 55 -2.57 4.57 0.20
C PRO A 55 -2.09 3.11 0.30
N CYS A 56 -1.16 2.65 -0.56
CA CYS A 56 -0.59 1.29 -0.44
C CYS A 56 0.25 1.12 0.83
N GLY A 57 1.15 2.05 1.14
CA GLY A 57 1.98 1.95 2.33
C GLY A 57 1.16 2.00 3.62
N MET A 58 0.18 2.90 3.66
CA MET A 58 -0.73 3.04 4.80
C MET A 58 -1.62 1.78 4.96
N ALA A 59 -2.20 1.27 3.88
CA ALA A 59 -3.06 0.08 3.92
C ALA A 59 -2.27 -1.18 4.31
N THR A 60 -1.06 -1.35 3.77
CA THR A 60 -0.17 -2.48 4.10
C THR A 60 0.20 -2.47 5.58
N CYS A 61 0.55 -1.29 6.12
CA CYS A 61 0.84 -1.13 7.54
C CYS A 61 -0.39 -1.43 8.41
N LEU A 62 -1.54 -0.84 8.10
CA LEU A 62 -2.78 -1.06 8.85
C LEU A 62 -3.19 -2.54 8.85
N LEU A 63 -3.22 -3.17 7.67
CA LEU A 63 -3.59 -4.58 7.54
C LEU A 63 -2.62 -5.49 8.32
N PHE A 64 -1.32 -5.22 8.21
CA PHE A 64 -0.31 -5.94 8.98
C PHE A 64 -0.58 -5.87 10.48
N TRP A 65 -0.74 -4.66 11.04
CA TRP A 65 -0.92 -4.50 12.49
C TRP A 65 -2.24 -5.10 12.99
N ILE A 66 -3.33 -4.97 12.23
CA ILE A 66 -4.61 -5.61 12.57
C ILE A 66 -4.45 -7.13 12.64
N LEU A 67 -3.86 -7.74 11.61
CA LEU A 67 -3.64 -9.19 11.57
C LEU A 67 -2.62 -9.65 12.62
N TYR A 68 -1.58 -8.85 12.88
CA TYR A 68 -0.51 -9.19 13.82
C TYR A 68 -1.01 -9.17 15.26
N LEU A 69 -1.86 -8.19 15.60
CA LEU A 69 -2.49 -8.12 16.93
C LEU A 69 -3.51 -9.24 17.14
N PHE A 70 -4.14 -9.73 16.07
CA PHE A 70 -5.10 -10.83 16.15
C PHE A 70 -4.41 -12.19 16.25
N ASP A 71 -3.51 -12.50 15.32
CA ASP A 71 -2.70 -13.71 15.31
C ASP A 71 -1.39 -13.49 14.50
N PRO A 72 -0.23 -13.36 15.17
CA PRO A 72 1.06 -13.23 14.50
C PRO A 72 1.43 -14.41 13.59
N GLU A 73 0.93 -15.62 13.86
CA GLU A 73 1.22 -16.81 13.06
C GLU A 73 0.50 -16.81 11.71
N SER A 74 -0.60 -16.05 11.60
CA SER A 74 -1.33 -15.84 10.35
C SER A 74 -0.51 -15.07 9.29
N ILE A 75 0.39 -14.20 9.74
CA ILE A 75 1.28 -13.41 8.87
C ILE A 75 2.60 -14.15 8.65
N MET A 76 3.22 -14.59 9.74
CA MET A 76 4.52 -15.25 9.71
C MET A 76 4.51 -16.51 10.58
N PRO A 77 4.37 -17.69 9.93
CA PRO A 77 4.49 -18.99 10.59
C PRO A 77 5.79 -19.12 11.39
N LYS A 78 5.73 -19.87 12.49
CA LYS A 78 6.86 -20.03 13.43
C LYS A 78 8.20 -20.36 12.76
N TRP A 79 8.19 -21.28 11.79
CA TRP A 79 9.41 -21.67 11.07
C TRP A 79 10.03 -20.53 10.23
N ILE A 80 9.24 -19.57 9.72
CA ILE A 80 9.76 -18.37 9.04
C ILE A 80 10.28 -17.37 10.08
N ARG A 81 9.58 -17.24 11.21
CA ARG A 81 9.97 -16.38 12.33
C ARG A 81 11.35 -16.76 12.89
N ASP A 82 11.67 -18.04 12.89
CA ASP A 82 12.98 -18.54 13.33
C ASP A 82 14.11 -18.23 12.33
N LEU A 83 13.77 -17.95 11.06
CA LEU A 83 14.72 -17.61 9.99
C LEU A 83 14.91 -16.10 9.80
N ILE A 84 13.86 -15.30 10.01
CA ILE A 84 13.85 -13.85 9.75
C ILE A 84 13.90 -13.09 11.08
N PRO A 85 14.87 -12.17 11.28
CA PRO A 85 14.92 -11.33 12.47
C PRO A 85 13.59 -10.61 12.70
N PHE A 86 13.09 -10.63 13.94
CA PHE A 86 11.78 -10.07 14.28
C PHE A 86 11.64 -8.60 13.86
N TRP A 87 12.72 -7.81 13.99
CA TRP A 87 12.73 -6.40 13.63
C TRP A 87 12.54 -6.18 12.14
N MET A 88 13.05 -7.09 11.29
CA MET A 88 12.95 -6.94 9.84
C MET A 88 11.49 -7.00 9.40
N ASN A 89 10.71 -7.93 9.96
CA ASN A 89 9.27 -8.02 9.74
C ASN A 89 8.55 -6.73 10.15
N HIS A 90 8.89 -6.14 11.30
CA HIS A 90 8.25 -4.90 11.74
C HIS A 90 8.62 -3.70 10.88
N VAL A 91 9.90 -3.58 10.50
CA VAL A 91 10.41 -2.48 9.67
C VAL A 91 9.77 -2.50 8.29
N THR A 92 9.68 -3.66 7.63
CA THR A 92 9.07 -3.77 6.30
C THR A 92 7.60 -3.33 6.27
N HIS A 93 6.90 -3.45 7.40
CA HIS A 93 5.49 -3.12 7.51
C HIS A 93 5.21 -1.74 8.13
N THR A 94 6.12 -1.19 8.94
CA THR A 94 5.91 0.08 9.67
C THR A 94 6.68 1.24 9.05
N PHE A 95 7.82 0.98 8.41
CA PHE A 95 8.64 2.06 7.84
C PHE A 95 7.94 2.85 6.73
N PRO A 96 7.18 2.23 5.79
CA PRO A 96 6.43 2.98 4.78
C PRO A 96 5.48 4.01 5.39
N LEU A 97 4.76 3.66 6.46
CA LEU A 97 3.89 4.57 7.20
C LEU A 97 4.66 5.83 7.65
N ILE A 98 5.82 5.65 8.27
CA ILE A 98 6.63 6.76 8.79
C ILE A 98 7.13 7.62 7.62
N ALA A 99 7.78 7.00 6.64
CA ALA A 99 8.40 7.71 5.52
C ALA A 99 7.38 8.52 4.70
N LEU A 100 6.24 7.92 4.37
CA LEU A 100 5.19 8.55 3.58
C LEU A 100 4.43 9.63 4.36
N THR A 101 4.28 9.47 5.68
CA THR A 101 3.70 10.51 6.54
C THR A 101 4.62 11.72 6.61
N VAL A 102 5.93 11.51 6.76
CA VAL A 102 6.91 12.60 6.72
C VAL A 102 6.88 13.29 5.35
N ASP A 103 6.88 12.54 4.24
CA ASP A 103 6.76 13.12 2.89
C ASP A 103 5.48 13.96 2.75
N LEU A 104 4.32 13.43 3.15
CA LEU A 104 3.03 14.12 3.07
C LEU A 104 3.02 15.49 3.75
N PHE A 105 3.64 15.59 4.94
CA PHE A 105 3.62 16.82 5.73
C PHE A 105 4.71 17.81 5.35
N PHE A 106 5.90 17.33 4.98
CA PHE A 106 7.07 18.18 4.80
C PHE A 106 7.42 18.46 3.33
N ALA A 107 6.97 17.63 2.38
CA ALA A 107 7.22 17.85 0.97
C ALA A 107 6.21 18.82 0.33
N LYS A 108 6.70 19.58 -0.67
CA LYS A 108 5.86 20.48 -1.47
C LYS A 108 5.28 19.74 -2.66
N HIS A 109 4.18 19.05 -2.43
CA HIS A 109 3.42 18.37 -3.48
C HIS A 109 2.63 19.33 -4.37
N VAL A 110 2.37 18.91 -5.60
CA VAL A 110 1.43 19.51 -6.54
C VAL A 110 0.04 18.89 -6.35
N ALA A 111 -1.00 19.73 -6.43
CA ALA A 111 -2.37 19.29 -6.28
C ALA A 111 -2.77 18.24 -7.34
N VAL A 112 -3.37 17.16 -6.87
CA VAL A 112 -3.99 16.13 -7.70
C VAL A 112 -5.46 16.48 -7.94
N ASN A 113 -6.00 16.12 -9.11
CA ASN A 113 -7.45 16.24 -9.35
C ASN A 113 -8.19 15.13 -8.59
N PHE A 114 -9.16 15.50 -7.76
CA PHE A 114 -9.88 14.55 -6.91
C PHE A 114 -10.52 13.40 -7.68
N SER A 115 -11.29 13.68 -8.72
CA SER A 115 -11.99 12.66 -9.50
C SER A 115 -11.02 11.70 -10.20
N ARG A 116 -9.94 12.22 -10.79
CA ARG A 116 -8.91 11.39 -11.43
C ARG A 116 -8.15 10.54 -10.42
N GLY A 117 -7.80 11.11 -9.26
CA GLY A 117 -7.13 10.37 -8.19
C GLY A 117 -8.02 9.26 -7.62
N SER A 118 -9.29 9.57 -7.34
CA SER A 118 -10.29 8.62 -6.87
C SER A 118 -10.48 7.47 -7.86
N LEU A 119 -10.61 7.77 -9.16
CA LEU A 119 -10.72 6.74 -10.19
C LEU A 119 -9.47 5.84 -10.21
N MET A 120 -8.28 6.41 -10.17
CA MET A 120 -7.03 5.65 -10.17
C MET A 120 -6.92 4.71 -8.97
N VAL A 121 -7.24 5.20 -7.77
CA VAL A 121 -7.18 4.42 -6.52
C VAL A 121 -8.15 3.24 -6.57
N LEU A 122 -9.38 3.46 -7.05
CA LEU A 122 -10.36 2.38 -7.24
C LEU A 122 -9.92 1.37 -8.29
N LEU A 123 -9.35 1.83 -9.41
CA LEU A 123 -8.82 0.95 -10.45
C LEU A 123 -7.68 0.06 -9.92
N LEU A 124 -6.71 0.64 -9.22
CA LEU A 124 -5.60 -0.11 -8.61
C LEU A 124 -6.09 -1.15 -7.61
N PHE A 125 -7.05 -0.76 -6.76
CA PHE A 125 -7.67 -1.65 -5.79
C PHE A 125 -8.31 -2.87 -6.47
N TRP A 126 -9.15 -2.64 -7.48
CA TRP A 126 -9.83 -3.73 -8.18
C TRP A 126 -8.90 -4.58 -9.02
N VAL A 127 -7.91 -3.99 -9.69
CA VAL A 127 -6.89 -4.75 -10.43
C VAL A 127 -6.14 -5.70 -9.50
N TYR A 128 -5.77 -5.23 -8.32
CA TYR A 128 -5.10 -6.08 -7.33
C TYR A 128 -6.01 -7.23 -6.84
N PHE A 129 -7.27 -6.96 -6.50
CA PHE A 129 -8.17 -8.04 -6.08
C PHE A 129 -8.56 -9.00 -7.21
N LEU A 130 -8.65 -8.53 -8.46
CA LEU A 130 -8.79 -9.40 -9.63
C LEU A 130 -7.60 -10.35 -9.76
N LEU A 131 -6.38 -9.87 -9.48
CA LEU A 131 -5.19 -10.71 -9.45
C LEU A 131 -5.24 -11.76 -8.31
N VAL A 132 -5.70 -11.38 -7.12
CA VAL A 132 -5.91 -12.32 -5.99
C VAL A 132 -6.92 -13.41 -6.37
N VAL A 133 -8.02 -13.04 -7.01
CA VAL A 133 -9.06 -13.98 -7.46
C VAL A 133 -8.55 -14.86 -8.61
N TYR A 134 -7.81 -14.29 -9.55
CA TYR A 134 -7.13 -15.02 -10.61
C TYR A 134 -6.23 -16.11 -10.03
N ILE A 135 -5.44 -15.80 -8.99
CA ILE A 135 -4.60 -16.79 -8.31
C ILE A 135 -5.45 -17.94 -7.76
N ARG A 136 -6.60 -17.64 -7.16
CA ARG A 136 -7.51 -18.66 -6.63
C ARG A 136 -8.05 -19.60 -7.71
N PHE A 137 -8.36 -19.07 -8.89
CA PHE A 137 -8.85 -19.85 -10.02
C PHE A 137 -7.74 -20.68 -10.68
N SER A 138 -6.56 -20.10 -10.87
CA SER A 138 -5.45 -20.74 -11.58
C SER A 138 -4.76 -21.85 -10.77
N TRP A 139 -4.54 -21.62 -9.47
CA TRP A 139 -3.77 -22.57 -8.63
C TRP A 139 -4.60 -23.27 -7.55
N GLY A 140 -5.89 -22.97 -7.45
CA GLY A 140 -6.79 -23.67 -6.53
C GLY A 140 -6.64 -23.27 -5.06
N TYR A 141 -5.83 -22.27 -4.73
CA TYR A 141 -5.64 -21.75 -3.38
C TYR A 141 -5.73 -20.22 -3.32
N TRP A 142 -6.17 -19.66 -2.20
CA TRP A 142 -6.13 -18.21 -2.01
C TRP A 142 -4.72 -17.70 -1.74
N LEU A 143 -4.38 -16.56 -2.32
CA LEU A 143 -3.15 -15.84 -2.00
C LEU A 143 -3.06 -15.56 -0.49
N TYR A 144 -4.18 -15.19 0.12
CA TYR A 144 -4.31 -15.00 1.57
C TYR A 144 -5.14 -16.12 2.19
N PRO A 145 -4.54 -16.98 3.05
CA PRO A 145 -5.24 -18.11 3.67
C PRO A 145 -6.50 -17.73 4.44
N ILE A 146 -6.61 -16.48 4.93
CA ILE A 146 -7.80 -15.99 5.64
C ILE A 146 -9.10 -16.18 4.83
N PHE A 147 -9.04 -16.10 3.50
CA PHE A 147 -10.21 -16.27 2.64
C PHE A 147 -10.69 -17.74 2.56
N ASP A 148 -9.81 -18.73 2.79
CA ASP A 148 -10.22 -20.12 2.99
C ASP A 148 -10.92 -20.31 4.35
N MET A 149 -10.50 -19.54 5.37
CA MET A 149 -10.99 -19.71 6.75
C MET A 149 -12.36 -19.07 6.97
N ILE A 150 -12.58 -17.86 6.43
CA ILE A 150 -13.80 -17.08 6.70
C ILE A 150 -14.92 -17.36 5.68
N GLY A 151 -14.62 -18.04 4.58
CA GLY A 151 -15.60 -18.38 3.53
C GLY A 151 -16.02 -17.20 2.64
N PRO A 152 -16.90 -17.42 1.64
CA PRO A 152 -17.13 -16.46 0.55
C PRO A 152 -17.80 -15.15 0.98
N LEU A 153 -18.86 -15.22 1.79
CA LEU A 153 -19.62 -14.02 2.17
C LEU A 153 -18.80 -13.05 3.04
N PRO A 154 -18.13 -13.50 4.13
CA PRO A 154 -17.22 -12.64 4.88
C PRO A 154 -16.04 -12.12 4.04
N SER A 155 -15.56 -12.90 3.06
CA SER A 155 -14.52 -12.44 2.13
C SER A 155 -14.99 -11.25 1.28
N ILE A 156 -16.23 -11.27 0.77
CA ILE A 156 -16.81 -10.14 0.02
C ILE A 156 -16.91 -8.90 0.91
N ILE A 157 -17.41 -9.05 2.14
CA ILE A 157 -17.52 -7.95 3.11
C ILE A 157 -16.12 -7.37 3.41
N PHE A 158 -15.14 -8.24 3.63
CA PHE A 158 -13.75 -7.83 3.86
C PHE A 158 -13.19 -7.03 2.68
N ILE A 159 -13.39 -7.49 1.44
CA ILE A 159 -12.91 -6.79 0.23
C ILE A 159 -13.58 -5.43 0.10
N LEU A 160 -14.90 -5.33 0.30
CA LEU A 160 -15.61 -4.05 0.24
C LEU A 160 -15.15 -3.06 1.32
N ALA A 161 -14.96 -3.55 2.55
CA ALA A 161 -14.43 -2.74 3.65
C ALA A 161 -13.00 -2.26 3.35
N ALA A 162 -12.13 -3.15 2.84
CA ALA A 162 -10.77 -2.81 2.42
C ALA A 162 -10.77 -1.74 1.31
N GLY A 163 -11.70 -1.82 0.35
CA GLY A 163 -11.84 -0.83 -0.72
C GLY A 163 -12.24 0.55 -0.20
N PHE A 164 -13.19 0.58 0.75
CA PHE A 164 -13.57 1.82 1.42
C PHE A 164 -12.41 2.43 2.21
N ILE A 165 -11.66 1.62 2.95
CA ILE A 165 -10.47 2.07 3.69
C ILE A 165 -9.40 2.60 2.73
N PHE A 166 -9.10 1.88 1.65
CA PHE A 166 -8.09 2.26 0.67
C PHE A 166 -8.42 3.60 0.00
N TRP A 167 -9.69 3.80 -0.38
CA TRP A 167 -10.18 5.09 -0.87
C TRP A 167 -10.12 6.19 0.21
N GLY A 168 -10.47 5.85 1.45
CA GLY A 168 -10.37 6.75 2.60
C GLY A 168 -8.94 7.23 2.85
N LEU A 169 -7.95 6.38 2.69
CA LEU A 169 -6.53 6.74 2.78
C LEU A 169 -6.12 7.75 1.70
N PHE A 170 -6.58 7.56 0.47
CA PHE A 170 -6.41 8.58 -0.58
C PHE A 170 -7.07 9.90 -0.19
N TYR A 171 -8.30 9.87 0.32
CA TYR A 171 -9.03 11.07 0.75
C TYR A 171 -8.29 11.81 1.88
N ILE A 172 -7.75 11.08 2.86
CA ILE A 172 -6.94 11.64 3.96
C ILE A 172 -5.70 12.33 3.40
N GLY A 173 -4.93 11.66 2.53
CA GLY A 173 -3.74 12.26 1.91
C GLY A 173 -4.10 13.50 1.08
N TYR A 174 -5.16 13.42 0.28
CA TYR A 174 -5.69 14.54 -0.50
C TYR A 174 -6.05 15.74 0.38
N LYS A 175 -6.76 15.52 1.50
CA LYS A 175 -7.13 16.61 2.44
C LYS A 175 -5.92 17.17 3.17
N ALA A 176 -5.00 16.32 3.61
CA ALA A 176 -3.77 16.72 4.28
C ALA A 176 -2.90 17.64 3.40
N HIS A 177 -2.86 17.39 2.08
CA HIS A 177 -2.18 18.27 1.13
C HIS A 177 -2.71 19.71 1.17
N TYR A 178 -4.03 19.93 1.29
CA TYR A 178 -4.58 21.29 1.37
C TYR A 178 -4.27 21.95 2.71
N LEU A 179 -4.20 21.18 3.80
CA LEU A 179 -3.80 21.69 5.10
C LEU A 179 -2.34 22.15 5.07
N THR A 180 -1.43 21.33 4.54
CA THR A 180 0.00 21.68 4.45
C THR A 180 0.23 22.85 3.52
N LYS A 181 -0.46 22.92 2.37
CA LYS A 181 -0.40 24.06 1.46
C LYS A 181 -0.77 25.39 2.13
N ASN A 182 -1.80 25.39 2.98
CA ASN A 182 -2.19 26.59 3.72
C ASN A 182 -1.08 27.01 4.69
N SER A 183 -0.50 26.08 5.45
CA SER A 183 0.63 26.35 6.35
C SER A 183 1.85 26.94 5.63
N TRP A 184 2.22 26.38 4.46
CA TRP A 184 3.33 26.90 3.66
C TRP A 184 3.09 28.31 3.11
N ASN A 185 1.84 28.67 2.81
CA ASN A 185 1.50 30.01 2.36
C ASN A 185 1.62 31.03 3.51
N HIS A 186 1.22 30.67 4.73
CA HIS A 186 1.39 31.52 5.91
C HIS A 186 2.88 31.81 6.20
N LEU A 187 3.75 30.80 6.11
CA LEU A 187 5.19 30.95 6.32
C LEU A 187 5.89 31.84 5.28
N LYS A 188 5.29 32.06 4.10
CA LYS A 188 5.83 32.95 3.06
C LYS A 188 5.43 34.41 3.23
N LEU A 189 4.44 34.69 4.08
CA LEU A 189 3.89 36.02 4.31
C LEU A 189 4.48 36.70 5.57
N GLN A 190 5.36 36.01 6.28
CA GLN A 190 6.16 36.50 7.42
C GLN A 190 7.59 36.76 6.96
#